data_AF-A0A158RKS7-F1
#
_entry.id   AF-A0A158RKS7-F1
#
_cell.length_a   1.000
_cell.length_b   1.000
_cell.length_c   1.000
_cell.angle_alpha   90.00
_cell.angle_beta   90.00
_cell.angle_gamma   90.00
#
_symmetry.space_group_name_H-M   'P 1'
#
loop_
_entity.id
_entity.type
_entity.pdbx_description
1 polymer ?
#
loop_
_entity_poly.entity_id
_entity_poly.type
_entity_poly.pdbx_seq_one_letter_code
_entity_poly.pdbx_strand_id
1 'polypeptide(L)'
;MSLLKVESLSHSFIDKVLYENASFDLHKGEHMGIVGQNGAGKSTLLKILVGEIISDKGSVKWQPNIQIGHLDQYAEIDGSYTISQYLKRAFYDLFEMEKRMNKLYEESAMTGDENQLLKAAEIQEQLEARGFYSVDSVINKVAAGLGIDAIGMERIIGELSGGQRAKVILAKLLLEEPNILLLDEPTNFLDKEHVEWLANYLMNFEGAFIVVSHDFDFLEKVTSCICDVEFGTVKKYYGKYSDFVRQKEHLRKDYIRQYHAQQKKIEKTEEYIRRNIAGVNSKIAQGRRKQLQRMERIAPPSFTHKPSIHFRELPISVQTVLEVNNLEVGYDFALLPKLNFSVMGGQKLVITGFNGVGKSTLLKTIVGNIASISGEFHFSEQIKIGYYEQDLNWSNDSLTPLHIISEQFPKLNRKEIRHHLAACGVKDTHVSQEIRTLSGGEQSKVKLCGLLLSPCNFLILDEPTNHLDAEAKEALQKALIKFKGSIILVSHEASFYLDWADSIFNIETGLVKWCETYD
;
A
#
# COMPACT_ATOMS: atom_id res chain seq x y z
N MET A 1 9.03 -28.16 7.92
CA MET A 1 8.13 -28.25 9.09
C MET A 1 7.24 -27.02 9.07
N SER A 2 5.93 -27.18 9.24
CA SER A 2 4.97 -26.07 9.23
C SER A 2 5.08 -25.31 10.56
N LEU A 3 5.31 -24.00 10.47
CA LEU A 3 5.36 -23.07 11.60
C LEU A 3 3.96 -22.52 11.92
N LEU A 4 3.15 -22.29 10.88
CA LEU A 4 1.76 -21.86 10.96
C LEU A 4 0.88 -22.82 10.18
N LYS A 5 -0.25 -23.20 10.75
CA LYS A 5 -1.32 -23.89 10.06
C LYS A 5 -2.65 -23.17 10.25
N VAL A 6 -3.28 -22.80 9.14
CA VAL A 6 -4.63 -22.23 9.09
C VAL A 6 -5.55 -23.24 8.42
N GLU A 7 -6.62 -23.63 9.12
CA GLU A 7 -7.58 -24.64 8.65
C GLU A 7 -9.00 -24.08 8.67
N SER A 8 -9.66 -24.12 7.51
CA SER A 8 -11.06 -23.76 7.31
C SER A 8 -11.47 -22.41 7.92
N LEU A 9 -10.57 -21.44 7.88
CA LEU A 9 -10.75 -20.10 8.42
C LEU A 9 -11.87 -19.38 7.67
N SER A 10 -12.87 -18.93 8.40
CA SER A 10 -13.93 -18.07 7.87
C SER A 10 -14.15 -16.90 8.80
N HIS A 11 -14.27 -15.71 8.23
CA HIS A 11 -14.51 -14.50 9.01
C HIS A 11 -15.26 -13.46 8.19
N SER A 12 -16.19 -12.78 8.86
CA SER A 12 -17.00 -11.70 8.31
C SER A 12 -16.78 -10.43 9.14
N PHE A 13 -16.73 -9.29 8.46
CA PHE A 13 -16.71 -7.98 9.11
C PHE A 13 -18.02 -7.27 8.82
N ILE A 14 -18.84 -7.08 9.86
CA ILE A 14 -20.22 -6.56 9.75
C ILE A 14 -21.02 -7.47 8.81
N ASP A 15 -21.45 -6.97 7.64
CA ASP A 15 -22.25 -7.72 6.66
C ASP A 15 -21.41 -8.27 5.49
N LYS A 16 -20.08 -8.09 5.53
CA LYS A 16 -19.17 -8.49 4.46
C LYS A 16 -18.37 -9.72 4.87
N VAL A 17 -18.59 -10.84 4.17
CA VAL A 17 -17.71 -12.01 4.26
C VAL A 17 -16.34 -11.65 3.69
N LEU A 18 -15.30 -11.70 4.53
CA LEU A 18 -13.92 -11.47 4.10
C LEU A 18 -13.30 -12.77 3.58
N TYR A 19 -13.49 -13.86 4.33
CA TYR A 19 -12.96 -15.20 3.98
C TYR A 19 -14.00 -16.28 4.23
N GLU A 20 -14.00 -17.28 3.37
CA GLU A 20 -14.78 -18.50 3.51
C GLU A 20 -13.88 -19.72 3.29
N ASN A 21 -13.79 -20.57 4.32
CA ASN A 21 -13.05 -21.84 4.30
C ASN A 21 -11.58 -21.73 3.83
N ALA A 22 -10.89 -20.64 4.20
CA ALA A 22 -9.49 -20.41 3.88
C ALA A 22 -8.58 -21.41 4.60
N SER A 23 -7.68 -22.07 3.85
CA SER A 23 -6.71 -23.01 4.41
C SER A 23 -5.35 -22.81 3.75
N PHE A 24 -4.33 -22.57 4.56
CA PHE A 24 -2.95 -22.39 4.13
C PHE A 24 -1.98 -22.63 5.29
N ASP A 25 -0.71 -22.75 4.97
CA ASP A 25 0.37 -23.00 5.91
C ASP A 25 1.61 -22.15 5.60
N LEU A 26 2.37 -21.81 6.64
CA LEU A 26 3.70 -21.18 6.53
C LEU A 26 4.74 -22.18 7.02
N HIS A 27 5.78 -22.41 6.23
CA HIS A 27 6.88 -23.33 6.58
C HIS A 27 8.13 -22.54 6.98
N LYS A 28 9.05 -23.23 7.67
CA LYS A 28 10.34 -22.64 8.02
C LYS A 28 11.10 -22.20 6.76
N GLY A 29 11.58 -20.96 6.76
CA GLY A 29 12.28 -20.33 5.62
C GLY A 29 11.36 -19.91 4.47
N GLU A 30 10.03 -20.00 4.61
CA GLU A 30 9.11 -19.42 3.64
C GLU A 30 8.92 -17.92 3.87
N HIS A 31 8.96 -17.19 2.77
CA HIS A 31 8.76 -15.75 2.69
C HIS A 31 7.45 -15.49 1.96
N MET A 32 6.37 -15.28 2.70
CA MET A 32 5.02 -15.20 2.15
C MET A 32 4.60 -13.75 1.93
N GLY A 33 4.28 -13.39 0.69
CA GLY A 33 3.60 -12.12 0.39
C GLY A 33 2.09 -12.28 0.45
N ILE A 34 1.36 -11.41 1.14
CA ILE A 34 -0.10 -11.34 1.07
C ILE A 34 -0.50 -10.23 0.11
N VAL A 35 -1.28 -10.57 -0.91
CA VAL A 35 -1.76 -9.64 -1.93
C VAL A 35 -3.27 -9.74 -2.06
N GLY A 36 -3.89 -8.69 -2.60
CA GLY A 36 -5.34 -8.62 -2.77
C GLY A 36 -5.85 -7.19 -2.79
N GLN A 37 -7.12 -7.02 -3.17
CA GLN A 37 -7.74 -5.71 -3.27
C GLN A 37 -7.83 -4.99 -1.92
N ASN A 38 -7.98 -3.67 -1.96
CA ASN A 38 -8.24 -2.88 -0.75
C ASN A 38 -9.57 -3.31 -0.12
N GLY A 39 -9.56 -3.49 1.20
CA GLY A 39 -10.70 -4.02 1.94
C GLY A 39 -11.00 -5.50 1.69
N ALA A 40 -10.10 -6.26 1.06
CA ALA A 40 -10.19 -7.73 1.01
C ALA A 40 -9.91 -8.41 2.37
N GLY A 41 -9.33 -7.66 3.31
CA GLY A 41 -9.09 -8.09 4.68
C GLY A 41 -7.63 -8.37 5.04
N LYS A 42 -6.65 -8.16 4.14
CA LYS A 42 -5.21 -8.46 4.36
C LYS A 42 -4.68 -8.16 5.78
N SER A 43 -4.87 -6.93 6.27
CA SER A 43 -4.51 -6.54 7.64
C SER A 43 -5.32 -7.29 8.71
N THR A 44 -6.62 -7.46 8.50
CA THR A 44 -7.48 -8.31 9.35
C THR A 44 -6.97 -9.75 9.42
N LEU A 45 -6.45 -10.31 8.32
CA LEU A 45 -5.85 -11.64 8.31
C LEU A 45 -4.64 -11.68 9.25
N LEU A 46 -3.70 -10.73 9.15
CA LEU A 46 -2.55 -10.66 10.07
C LEU A 46 -2.99 -10.56 11.54
N LYS A 47 -3.98 -9.72 11.86
CA LYS A 47 -4.53 -9.59 13.21
C LYS A 47 -5.16 -10.89 13.72
N ILE A 48 -5.83 -11.65 12.86
CA ILE A 48 -6.34 -12.99 13.18
C ILE A 48 -5.19 -13.95 13.45
N LEU A 49 -4.10 -13.87 12.67
CA LEU A 49 -2.93 -14.73 12.85
C LEU A 49 -2.25 -14.51 14.21
N VAL A 50 -2.15 -13.26 14.67
CA VAL A 50 -1.57 -12.92 16.00
C VAL A 50 -2.55 -13.19 17.15
N GLY A 51 -3.83 -13.38 16.85
CA GLY A 51 -4.88 -13.60 17.85
C GLY A 51 -5.49 -12.33 18.42
N GLU A 52 -5.22 -11.17 17.81
CA GLU A 52 -5.86 -9.89 18.16
C GLU A 52 -7.34 -9.88 17.75
N ILE A 53 -7.70 -10.61 16.69
CA ILE A 53 -9.07 -10.79 16.22
C ILE A 53 -9.42 -12.27 16.22
N ILE A 54 -10.56 -12.61 16.82
CA ILE A 54 -11.09 -13.98 16.83
C ILE A 54 -11.87 -14.23 15.53
N SER A 55 -11.51 -15.29 14.82
CA SER A 55 -12.24 -15.72 13.63
C SER A 55 -13.58 -16.38 13.96
N ASP A 56 -14.56 -16.27 13.06
CA ASP A 56 -15.90 -16.84 13.26
C ASP A 56 -15.88 -18.38 13.23
N LYS A 57 -15.07 -18.95 12.33
CA LYS A 57 -14.87 -20.40 12.17
C LYS A 57 -13.44 -20.71 11.75
N GLY A 58 -13.06 -21.98 11.95
CA GLY A 58 -11.74 -22.50 11.60
C GLY A 58 -10.77 -22.44 12.77
N SER A 59 -9.50 -22.72 12.50
CA SER A 59 -8.45 -22.61 13.52
C SER A 59 -7.14 -22.10 12.94
N VAL A 60 -6.43 -21.33 13.75
CA VAL A 60 -5.07 -20.84 13.51
C VAL A 60 -4.18 -21.45 14.57
N LYS A 61 -3.13 -22.16 14.16
CA LYS A 61 -2.20 -22.83 15.07
C LYS A 61 -0.77 -22.50 14.70
N TRP A 62 -0.08 -21.86 15.62
CA TRP A 62 1.37 -21.71 15.58
C TRP A 62 2.04 -22.92 16.23
N GLN A 63 3.23 -23.27 15.76
CA GLN A 63 4.08 -24.22 16.46
C GLN A 63 4.46 -23.66 17.85
N PRO A 64 4.47 -24.49 18.91
CA PRO A 64 4.80 -24.04 20.27
C PRO A 64 6.21 -23.42 20.36
N ASN A 65 6.38 -22.48 21.31
CA ASN A 65 7.65 -21.82 21.63
C ASN A 65 8.28 -21.00 20.48
N ILE A 66 7.45 -20.43 19.61
CA ILE A 66 7.89 -19.51 18.54
C ILE A 66 7.66 -18.07 18.99
N GLN A 67 8.67 -17.22 18.84
CA GLN A 67 8.56 -15.78 18.98
C GLN A 67 8.07 -15.18 17.66
N ILE A 68 6.93 -14.47 17.73
CA ILE A 68 6.32 -13.79 16.59
C ILE A 68 6.46 -12.29 16.81
N GLY A 69 7.08 -11.63 15.85
CA GLY A 69 7.14 -10.17 15.79
C GLY A 69 6.09 -9.62 14.83
N HIS A 70 5.23 -8.73 15.31
CA HIS A 70 4.18 -8.08 14.51
C HIS A 70 4.45 -6.58 14.41
N LEU A 71 4.46 -6.06 13.17
CA LEU A 71 4.55 -4.62 12.91
C LEU A 71 3.16 -4.00 13.04
N ASP A 72 2.79 -3.61 14.27
CA ASP A 72 1.61 -2.79 14.49
C ASP A 72 1.96 -1.30 14.41
N GLN A 73 1.54 -0.65 13.32
CA GLN A 73 1.76 0.79 13.09
C GLN A 73 1.04 1.68 14.11
N TYR A 74 0.00 1.17 14.77
CA TYR A 74 -0.78 1.89 15.77
C TYR A 74 -0.39 1.52 17.20
N ALA A 75 0.66 0.71 17.39
CA ALA A 75 1.12 0.31 18.72
C ALA A 75 1.36 1.55 19.60
N GLU A 76 0.73 1.58 20.77
CA GLU A 76 0.97 2.63 21.77
C GLU A 76 2.39 2.52 22.32
N ILE A 77 3.20 3.56 22.07
CA ILE A 77 4.56 3.67 22.58
C ILE A 77 4.55 4.75 23.64
N ASP A 78 5.27 4.52 24.73
CA ASP A 78 5.59 5.56 25.69
C ASP A 78 6.43 6.64 25.00
N GLY A 79 5.79 7.78 24.74
CA GLY A 79 6.38 8.89 24.02
C GLY A 79 7.50 9.61 24.77
N SER A 80 7.79 9.25 26.03
CA SER A 80 8.83 9.89 26.84
C SER A 80 10.25 9.42 26.50
N TYR A 81 10.41 8.23 25.89
CA TYR A 81 11.72 7.72 25.53
C TYR A 81 12.34 8.45 24.35
N THR A 82 13.67 8.54 24.35
CA THR A 82 14.41 8.83 23.11
C THR A 82 14.40 7.62 22.18
N ILE A 83 14.66 7.85 20.89
CA ILE A 83 14.77 6.76 19.89
C ILE A 83 15.82 5.74 20.35
N SER A 84 17.01 6.19 20.77
CA SER A 84 18.10 5.34 21.26
C SER A 84 17.66 4.46 22.44
N GLN A 85 17.02 5.06 23.44
CA GLN A 85 16.51 4.32 24.61
C GLN A 85 15.50 3.26 24.21
N TYR A 86 14.58 3.59 23.30
CA TYR A 86 13.57 2.66 22.83
C TYR A 86 14.15 1.48 22.05
N LEU A 87 15.12 1.73 21.15
CA LEU A 87 15.78 0.66 20.39
C LEU A 87 16.61 -0.26 21.30
N LYS A 88 17.27 0.29 22.33
CA LYS A 88 18.00 -0.52 23.34
C LYS A 88 17.12 -1.50 24.09
N ARG A 89 15.80 -1.25 24.17
CA ARG A 89 14.85 -2.19 24.81
C ARG A 89 14.72 -3.52 24.06
N ALA A 90 15.09 -3.60 22.78
CA ALA A 90 15.19 -4.89 22.08
C ALA A 90 16.20 -5.83 22.75
N PHE A 91 17.19 -5.27 23.46
CA PHE A 91 18.24 -5.98 24.17
C PHE A 91 18.10 -5.89 25.70
N TYR A 92 16.89 -5.63 26.21
CA TYR A 92 16.64 -5.38 27.63
C TYR A 92 17.24 -6.47 28.54
N ASP A 93 17.08 -7.73 28.17
CA ASP A 93 17.61 -8.87 28.91
C ASP A 93 19.14 -8.83 29.06
N LEU A 94 19.86 -8.38 28.01
CA LEU A 94 21.32 -8.26 28.07
C LEU A 94 21.75 -7.10 28.98
N PHE A 95 21.05 -5.96 28.93
CA PHE A 95 21.31 -4.84 29.83
C PHE A 95 20.99 -5.18 31.30
N GLU A 96 19.96 -5.98 31.57
CA GLU A 96 19.69 -6.47 32.93
C GLU A 96 20.75 -7.47 33.41
N MET A 97 21.25 -8.34 32.52
CA MET A 97 22.39 -9.21 32.80
C MET A 97 23.65 -8.40 33.15
N GLU A 98 23.95 -7.34 32.38
CA GLU A 98 25.08 -6.43 32.65
C GLU A 98 24.95 -5.73 34.01
N LYS A 99 23.77 -5.18 34.33
CA LYS A 99 23.53 -4.59 35.66
C LYS A 99 23.77 -5.58 36.79
N ARG A 100 23.30 -6.83 36.61
CA ARG A 100 23.51 -7.90 37.60
C ARG A 100 24.99 -8.26 37.74
N MET A 101 25.73 -8.32 36.64
CA MET A 101 27.17 -8.54 36.63
C MET A 101 27.91 -7.43 37.40
N ASN A 102 27.62 -6.17 37.09
CA ASN A 102 28.24 -5.01 37.77
C ASN A 102 27.96 -5.02 39.27
N LYS A 103 26.73 -5.34 39.68
CA LYS A 103 26.38 -5.49 41.10
C LYS A 103 27.17 -6.60 41.80
N LEU A 104 27.39 -7.74 41.14
CA LEU A 104 28.20 -8.83 41.70
C LEU A 104 29.68 -8.44 41.83
N TYR A 105 30.22 -7.69 40.87
CA TYR A 105 31.58 -7.14 41.01
C TYR A 105 31.69 -6.19 42.19
N GLU A 106 30.75 -5.25 42.35
CA GLU A 106 30.71 -4.33 43.49
C GLU A 106 30.61 -5.08 44.83
N GLU A 107 29.73 -6.06 44.94
CA GLU A 107 29.56 -6.86 46.17
C GLU A 107 30.82 -7.69 46.49
N SER A 108 31.48 -8.26 45.48
CA SER A 108 32.74 -9.00 45.65
C SER A 108 33.88 -8.10 46.13
N ALA A 109 33.94 -6.86 45.63
CA ALA A 109 34.94 -5.88 46.04
C ALA A 109 34.75 -5.41 47.49
N MET A 110 33.50 -5.40 47.99
CA MET A 110 33.17 -5.05 49.37
C MET A 110 33.36 -6.20 50.36
N THR A 111 33.03 -7.44 49.96
CA THR A 111 32.96 -8.59 50.86
C THR A 111 34.17 -9.53 50.77
N GLY A 112 34.90 -9.50 49.66
CA GLY A 112 35.95 -10.47 49.33
C GLY A 112 35.43 -11.86 48.97
N ASP A 113 34.13 -12.02 48.70
CA ASP A 113 33.55 -13.33 48.33
C ASP A 113 33.90 -13.72 46.90
N GLU A 114 34.84 -14.67 46.76
CA GLU A 114 35.26 -15.22 45.46
C GLU A 114 34.10 -15.88 44.69
N ASN A 115 33.04 -16.36 45.35
CA ASN A 115 31.90 -16.96 44.65
C ASN A 115 31.10 -15.94 43.85
N GLN A 116 31.03 -14.69 44.31
CA GLN A 116 30.37 -13.61 43.58
C GLN A 116 31.17 -13.21 42.34
N LEU A 117 32.50 -13.21 42.46
CA LEU A 117 33.42 -12.95 41.35
C LEU A 117 33.27 -14.01 40.25
N LEU A 118 33.20 -15.30 40.61
CA LEU A 118 32.99 -16.38 39.65
C LEU A 118 31.64 -16.25 38.92
N LYS A 119 30.57 -15.92 39.63
CA LYS A 119 29.25 -15.69 39.01
C LYS A 119 29.24 -14.48 38.07
N ALA A 120 29.95 -13.42 38.41
CA ALA A 120 30.10 -12.26 37.53
C ALA A 120 30.83 -12.64 36.23
N ALA A 121 31.90 -13.44 36.33
CA ALA A 121 32.63 -13.95 35.18
C ALA A 121 31.77 -14.85 34.27
N GLU A 122 30.93 -15.73 34.84
CA GLU A 122 29.97 -16.53 34.07
C GLU A 122 28.98 -15.66 33.28
N ILE A 123 28.47 -14.58 33.89
CA ILE A 123 27.56 -13.64 33.20
C ILE A 123 28.32 -12.88 32.10
N GLN A 124 29.56 -12.47 32.35
CA GLN A 124 30.40 -11.81 31.35
C GLN A 124 30.59 -12.70 30.11
N GLU A 125 30.93 -13.97 30.29
CA GLU A 125 31.08 -14.93 29.19
C GLU A 125 29.77 -15.08 28.39
N GLN A 126 28.62 -15.11 29.07
CA GLN A 126 27.31 -15.14 28.41
C GLN A 126 27.00 -13.85 27.63
N LEU A 127 27.37 -12.68 28.16
CA LEU A 127 27.20 -11.40 27.47
C LEU A 127 28.08 -11.34 26.21
N GLU A 128 29.32 -11.79 26.30
CA GLU A 128 30.25 -11.89 25.16
C GLU A 128 29.70 -12.83 24.08
N ALA A 129 29.25 -14.04 24.47
CA ALA A 129 28.69 -15.02 23.56
C ALA A 129 27.41 -14.54 22.85
N ARG A 130 26.62 -13.67 23.51
CA ARG A 130 25.41 -13.06 22.94
C ARG A 130 25.66 -11.72 22.25
N GLY A 131 26.92 -11.29 22.11
CA GLY A 131 27.29 -10.09 21.36
C GLY A 131 26.92 -8.77 22.05
N PHE A 132 26.86 -8.72 23.37
CA PHE A 132 26.46 -7.50 24.10
C PHE A 132 27.27 -6.25 23.69
N TYR A 133 28.58 -6.39 23.52
CA TYR A 133 29.48 -5.28 23.17
C TYR A 133 29.31 -4.76 21.73
N SER A 134 28.58 -5.49 20.86
CA SER A 134 28.25 -5.02 19.51
C SER A 134 26.85 -4.40 19.42
N VAL A 135 26.06 -4.39 20.50
CA VAL A 135 24.66 -3.92 20.50
C VAL A 135 24.54 -2.51 19.92
N ASP A 136 25.34 -1.54 20.39
CA ASP A 136 25.28 -0.17 19.85
C ASP A 136 25.62 -0.12 18.35
N SER A 137 26.54 -0.96 17.87
CA SER A 137 26.87 -1.05 16.44
C SER A 137 25.73 -1.65 15.62
N VAL A 138 25.04 -2.67 16.14
CA VAL A 138 23.89 -3.30 15.48
C VAL A 138 22.73 -2.31 15.40
N ILE A 139 22.44 -1.61 16.51
CA ILE A 139 21.43 -0.55 16.56
C ILE A 139 21.73 0.52 15.51
N ASN A 140 22.96 1.03 15.48
CA ASN A 140 23.33 2.08 14.52
C ASN A 140 23.23 1.62 13.06
N LYS A 141 23.56 0.35 12.77
CA LYS A 141 23.43 -0.22 11.42
C LYS A 141 21.97 -0.29 10.98
N VAL A 142 21.07 -0.75 11.84
CA VAL A 142 19.62 -0.81 11.55
C VAL A 142 19.04 0.60 11.44
N ALA A 143 19.43 1.50 12.35
CA ALA A 143 18.98 2.89 12.35
C ALA A 143 19.39 3.62 11.05
N ALA A 144 20.64 3.51 10.64
CA ALA A 144 21.12 4.09 9.38
C ALA A 144 20.44 3.46 8.15
N GLY A 145 20.24 2.14 8.16
CA GLY A 145 19.56 1.44 7.07
C GLY A 145 18.11 1.87 6.82
N LEU A 146 17.43 2.36 7.86
CA LEU A 146 16.06 2.89 7.80
C LEU A 146 16.00 4.43 7.78
N GLY A 147 17.15 5.11 7.80
CA GLY A 147 17.26 6.57 7.81
C GLY A 147 16.79 7.23 9.10
N ILE A 148 16.94 6.54 10.23
CA ILE A 148 16.58 7.02 11.57
C ILE A 148 17.68 7.93 12.14
N ASP A 149 18.92 7.73 11.72
CA ASP A 149 20.06 8.59 12.06
C ASP A 149 19.83 10.05 11.64
N ALA A 150 19.23 10.27 10.46
CA ALA A 150 18.86 11.60 9.98
C ALA A 150 17.77 12.29 10.84
N ILE A 151 16.97 11.52 11.58
CA ILE A 151 15.95 12.05 12.52
C ILE A 151 16.61 12.51 13.83
N GLY A 152 17.71 11.88 14.21
CA GLY A 152 18.44 12.11 15.45
C GLY A 152 18.05 11.13 16.56
N MET A 153 19.00 10.29 16.98
CA MET A 153 18.80 9.21 17.96
C MET A 153 18.38 9.68 19.37
N GLU A 154 18.69 10.93 19.72
CA GLU A 154 18.33 11.53 21.01
C GLU A 154 16.97 12.24 21.00
N ARG A 155 16.28 12.26 19.84
CA ARG A 155 14.95 12.86 19.75
C ARG A 155 13.92 12.01 20.50
N ILE A 156 12.95 12.69 21.08
CA ILE A 156 11.86 12.08 21.86
C ILE A 156 10.81 11.49 20.91
N ILE A 157 10.35 10.27 21.18
CA ILE A 157 9.39 9.55 20.32
C ILE A 157 8.05 10.30 20.19
N GLY A 158 7.60 10.97 21.25
CA GLY A 158 6.37 11.76 21.25
C GLY A 158 6.35 12.92 20.25
N GLU A 159 7.51 13.36 19.75
CA GLU A 159 7.65 14.45 18.79
C GLU A 159 7.72 13.97 17.33
N LEU A 160 7.73 12.65 17.10
CA LEU A 160 7.87 12.06 15.78
C LEU A 160 6.54 12.08 15.02
N SER A 161 6.64 12.29 13.71
CA SER A 161 5.50 12.02 12.81
C SER A 161 5.13 10.53 12.81
N GLY A 162 3.91 10.19 12.39
CA GLY A 162 3.45 8.80 12.35
C GLY A 162 4.36 7.87 11.53
N GLY A 163 4.88 8.34 10.39
CA GLY A 163 5.81 7.58 9.56
C GLY A 163 7.19 7.40 10.22
N GLN A 164 7.72 8.45 10.86
CA GLN A 164 8.98 8.35 11.62
C GLN A 164 8.85 7.39 12.80
N ARG A 165 7.73 7.44 13.52
CA ARG A 165 7.43 6.50 14.61
C ARG A 165 7.33 5.07 14.09
N ALA A 166 6.67 4.85 12.95
CA ALA A 166 6.60 3.53 12.32
C ALA A 166 7.99 2.99 11.94
N LYS A 167 8.90 3.84 11.42
CA LYS A 167 10.32 3.47 11.19
C LYS A 167 10.99 2.98 12.47
N VAL A 168 10.79 3.68 13.60
CA VAL A 168 11.39 3.32 14.89
C VAL A 168 10.80 2.00 15.45
N ILE A 169 9.49 1.77 15.31
CA ILE A 169 8.85 0.49 15.66
C ILE A 169 9.44 -0.64 14.82
N LEU A 170 9.52 -0.44 13.50
CA LEU A 170 10.10 -1.42 12.59
C LEU A 170 11.54 -1.73 12.97
N ALA A 171 12.37 -0.72 13.23
CA ALA A 171 13.75 -0.92 13.65
C ALA A 171 13.86 -1.77 14.92
N LYS A 172 13.07 -1.47 15.95
CA LYS A 172 13.04 -2.28 17.19
C LYS A 172 12.62 -3.72 16.91
N LEU A 173 11.59 -3.91 16.09
CA LEU A 173 11.09 -5.23 15.70
C LEU A 173 12.16 -6.06 14.98
N LEU A 174 12.94 -5.45 14.09
CA LEU A 174 14.03 -6.13 13.39
C LEU A 174 15.17 -6.49 14.36
N LEU A 175 15.49 -5.62 15.32
CA LEU A 175 16.51 -5.84 16.35
C LEU A 175 16.15 -6.96 17.34
N GLU A 176 14.86 -7.26 17.53
CA GLU A 176 14.41 -8.35 18.39
C GLU A 176 14.64 -9.74 17.78
N GLU A 177 14.99 -9.82 16.48
CA GLU A 177 15.26 -11.06 15.74
C GLU A 177 14.25 -12.20 16.03
N PRO A 178 12.93 -11.94 15.92
CA PRO A 178 11.93 -12.97 16.21
C PRO A 178 12.05 -14.13 15.21
N ASN A 179 11.50 -15.29 15.56
CA ASN A 179 11.51 -16.45 14.64
C ASN A 179 10.63 -16.22 13.40
N ILE A 180 9.58 -15.40 13.57
CA ILE A 180 8.63 -15.07 12.52
C ILE A 180 8.33 -13.58 12.52
N LEU A 181 8.37 -12.95 11.34
CA LEU A 181 7.95 -11.56 11.15
C LEU A 181 6.60 -11.48 10.45
N LEU A 182 5.71 -10.64 10.97
CA LEU A 182 4.43 -10.28 10.36
C LEU A 182 4.44 -8.78 10.09
N LEU A 183 4.52 -8.40 8.83
CA LEU A 183 4.72 -7.02 8.40
C LEU A 183 3.50 -6.52 7.62
N ASP A 184 2.76 -5.57 8.18
CA ASP A 184 1.64 -4.95 7.48
C ASP A 184 2.08 -3.64 6.82
N GLU A 185 2.15 -3.64 5.49
CA GLU A 185 2.57 -2.51 4.63
C GLU A 185 3.85 -1.78 5.13
N PRO A 186 4.97 -2.50 5.33
CA PRO A 186 6.17 -1.92 5.93
C PRO A 186 6.86 -0.88 5.03
N THR A 187 6.52 -0.83 3.74
CA THR A 187 7.12 0.08 2.75
C THR A 187 6.47 1.46 2.72
N ASN A 188 5.25 1.64 3.26
CA ASN A 188 4.45 2.86 3.09
C ASN A 188 5.11 4.15 3.58
N PHE A 189 5.97 4.05 4.60
CA PHE A 189 6.65 5.18 5.22
C PHE A 189 8.16 5.18 4.93
N LEU A 190 8.61 4.29 4.04
CA LEU A 190 10.00 4.15 3.64
C LEU A 190 10.23 4.80 2.28
N ASP A 191 11.42 5.35 2.13
CA ASP A 191 11.89 5.86 0.85
C ASP A 191 12.57 4.74 0.06
N LYS A 192 12.82 4.95 -1.24
CA LYS A 192 13.37 3.92 -2.13
C LYS A 192 14.65 3.26 -1.59
N GLU A 193 15.58 4.05 -1.03
CA GLU A 193 16.83 3.52 -0.46
C GLU A 193 16.57 2.66 0.78
N HIS A 194 15.66 3.10 1.65
CA HIS A 194 15.26 2.38 2.86
C HIS A 194 14.44 1.11 2.53
N VAL A 195 13.60 1.14 1.49
CA VAL A 195 12.88 -0.03 0.96
C VAL A 195 13.87 -1.06 0.43
N GLU A 196 14.89 -0.62 -0.32
CA GLU A 196 15.94 -1.51 -0.82
C GLU A 196 16.75 -2.14 0.33
N TRP A 197 17.08 -1.36 1.36
CA TRP A 197 17.75 -1.87 2.54
C TRP A 197 16.89 -2.91 3.27
N LEU A 198 15.60 -2.64 3.48
CA LEU A 198 14.67 -3.57 4.10
C LEU A 198 14.52 -4.85 3.27
N ALA A 199 14.44 -4.73 1.95
CA ALA A 199 14.37 -5.88 1.06
C ALA A 199 15.61 -6.78 1.22
N ASN A 200 16.80 -6.17 1.22
CA ASN A 200 18.06 -6.89 1.45
C ASN A 200 18.14 -7.52 2.84
N TYR A 201 17.62 -6.86 3.87
CA TYR A 201 17.52 -7.43 5.21
C TYR A 201 16.65 -8.70 5.21
N LEU A 202 15.43 -8.60 4.67
CA LEU A 202 14.46 -9.70 4.64
C LEU A 202 14.92 -10.86 3.76
N MET A 203 15.65 -10.61 2.68
CA MET A 203 16.24 -11.67 1.85
C MET A 203 17.25 -12.53 2.62
N ASN A 204 17.95 -11.95 3.60
CA ASN A 204 18.94 -12.62 4.43
C ASN A 204 18.37 -13.09 5.78
N PHE A 205 17.07 -12.91 6.01
CA PHE A 205 16.43 -13.33 7.24
C PHE A 205 16.27 -14.84 7.27
N GLU A 206 16.83 -15.51 8.28
CA GLU A 206 16.79 -16.98 8.38
C GLU A 206 15.43 -17.55 8.83
N GLY A 207 14.60 -16.69 9.42
CA GLY A 207 13.26 -17.04 9.87
C GLY A 207 12.24 -17.17 8.73
N ALA A 208 10.96 -17.25 9.09
CA ALA A 208 9.88 -17.12 8.11
C ALA A 208 9.21 -15.76 8.26
N PHE A 209 8.64 -15.21 7.20
CA PHE A 209 7.87 -13.97 7.35
C PHE A 209 6.64 -13.95 6.46
N ILE A 210 5.68 -13.15 6.89
CA ILE A 210 4.49 -12.79 6.13
C ILE A 210 4.51 -11.27 5.96
N VAL A 211 4.45 -10.80 4.72
CA VAL A 211 4.42 -9.37 4.41
C VAL A 211 3.21 -9.03 3.57
N VAL A 212 2.42 -8.06 4.02
CA VAL A 212 1.39 -7.42 3.21
C VAL A 212 2.06 -6.22 2.54
N SER A 213 2.01 -6.16 1.21
CA SER A 213 2.53 -5.00 0.48
C SER A 213 1.82 -4.81 -0.85
N HIS A 214 1.68 -3.56 -1.26
CA HIS A 214 1.29 -3.16 -2.61
C HIS A 214 2.49 -2.87 -3.55
N ASP A 215 3.73 -2.96 -3.06
CA ASP A 215 4.95 -2.75 -3.84
C ASP A 215 5.39 -4.07 -4.52
N PHE A 216 5.22 -4.12 -5.84
CA PHE A 216 5.51 -5.32 -6.62
C PHE A 216 7.00 -5.61 -6.74
N ASP A 217 7.84 -4.58 -6.82
CA ASP A 217 9.30 -4.74 -6.93
C ASP A 217 9.86 -5.27 -5.61
N PHE A 218 9.33 -4.78 -4.50
CA PHE A 218 9.64 -5.29 -3.17
C PHE A 218 9.23 -6.77 -3.01
N LEU A 219 7.98 -7.12 -3.34
CA LEU A 219 7.49 -8.49 -3.24
C LEU A 219 8.29 -9.46 -4.14
N GLU A 220 8.63 -9.05 -5.36
CA GLU A 220 9.41 -9.86 -6.30
C GLU A 220 10.82 -10.21 -5.76
N LYS A 221 11.40 -9.32 -4.96
CA LYS A 221 12.72 -9.53 -4.34
C LYS A 221 12.62 -10.45 -3.12
N VAL A 222 11.68 -10.19 -2.23
CA VAL A 222 11.71 -10.79 -0.88
C VAL A 222 10.92 -12.10 -0.76
N THR A 223 9.88 -12.30 -1.59
CA THR A 223 8.93 -13.42 -1.41
C THR A 223 9.32 -14.69 -2.17
N SER A 224 8.97 -15.84 -1.59
CA SER A 224 9.08 -17.17 -2.18
C SER A 224 7.71 -17.81 -2.47
N CYS A 225 6.64 -17.25 -1.92
CA CYS A 225 5.27 -17.62 -2.21
C CYS A 225 4.33 -16.43 -2.01
N ILE A 226 3.18 -16.45 -2.68
CA ILE A 226 2.15 -15.41 -2.63
C ILE A 226 0.83 -16.00 -2.13
N CYS A 227 0.23 -15.36 -1.15
CA CYS A 227 -1.12 -15.62 -0.65
C CYS A 227 -2.07 -14.56 -1.24
N ASP A 228 -2.91 -14.97 -2.18
CA ASP A 228 -3.90 -14.12 -2.83
C ASP A 228 -5.22 -14.13 -2.03
N VAL A 229 -5.63 -12.95 -1.60
CA VAL A 229 -6.84 -12.71 -0.80
C VAL A 229 -7.84 -11.94 -1.65
N GLU A 230 -8.75 -12.66 -2.30
CA GLU A 230 -9.74 -12.08 -3.20
C GLU A 230 -11.08 -12.83 -3.20
N PHE A 231 -12.18 -12.07 -3.32
CA PHE A 231 -13.54 -12.59 -3.47
C PHE A 231 -13.96 -13.62 -2.41
N GLY A 232 -13.57 -13.42 -1.14
CA GLY A 232 -13.90 -14.36 -0.08
C GLY A 232 -12.97 -15.57 0.00
N THR A 233 -11.97 -15.67 -0.89
CA THR A 233 -11.04 -16.80 -0.95
C THR A 233 -9.62 -16.39 -0.62
N VAL A 234 -8.90 -17.30 0.03
CA VAL A 234 -7.46 -17.16 0.32
C VAL A 234 -6.75 -18.33 -0.33
N LYS A 235 -5.82 -18.05 -1.24
CA LYS A 235 -5.09 -19.08 -1.99
C LYS A 235 -3.59 -18.82 -1.98
N LYS A 236 -2.82 -19.83 -1.60
CA LYS A 236 -1.35 -19.82 -1.65
C LYS A 236 -0.85 -20.30 -3.01
N TYR A 237 0.08 -19.55 -3.59
CA TYR A 237 0.78 -19.81 -4.84
C TYR A 237 2.28 -19.88 -4.55
N TYR A 238 2.97 -20.88 -5.10
CA TYR A 238 4.42 -21.02 -4.94
C TYR A 238 5.15 -20.34 -6.10
N GLY A 239 6.30 -19.74 -5.79
CA GLY A 239 7.09 -18.95 -6.73
C GLY A 239 7.08 -17.47 -6.38
N LYS A 240 7.76 -16.67 -7.20
CA LYS A 240 7.84 -15.23 -7.01
C LYS A 240 6.52 -14.55 -7.39
N TYR A 241 6.44 -13.24 -7.14
CA TYR A 241 5.28 -12.46 -7.49
C TYR A 241 4.95 -12.54 -8.99
N SER A 242 5.96 -12.47 -9.85
CA SER A 242 5.83 -12.60 -11.31
C SER A 242 5.25 -13.96 -11.75
N ASP A 243 5.64 -15.06 -11.09
CA ASP A 243 5.09 -16.39 -11.34
C ASP A 243 3.61 -16.47 -10.95
N PHE A 244 3.26 -15.91 -9.78
CA PHE A 244 1.89 -15.80 -9.32
C PHE A 244 1.00 -15.05 -10.33
N VAL A 245 1.45 -13.88 -10.82
CA VAL A 245 0.70 -13.08 -11.80
C VAL A 245 0.43 -13.88 -13.07
N ARG A 246 1.46 -14.57 -13.60
CA ARG A 246 1.31 -15.45 -14.78
C ARG A 246 0.31 -16.57 -14.52
N GLN A 247 0.44 -17.28 -13.40
CA GLN A 247 -0.48 -18.38 -13.04
C GLN A 247 -1.92 -17.87 -12.92
N LYS A 248 -2.13 -16.73 -12.26
CA LYS A 248 -3.44 -16.10 -12.11
C LYS A 248 -4.05 -15.68 -13.44
N GLU A 249 -3.26 -15.10 -14.34
CA GLU A 249 -3.73 -14.72 -15.68
C GLU A 249 -4.13 -15.94 -16.52
N HIS A 250 -3.34 -17.01 -16.48
CA HIS A 250 -3.67 -18.27 -17.14
C HIS A 250 -4.99 -18.86 -16.62
N LEU A 251 -5.13 -18.97 -15.30
CA LEU A 251 -6.37 -19.44 -14.68
C LEU A 251 -7.58 -18.57 -15.04
N ARG A 252 -7.41 -17.24 -15.08
CA ARG A 252 -8.46 -16.30 -15.48
C ARG A 252 -8.89 -16.51 -16.94
N LYS A 253 -7.93 -16.66 -17.86
CA LYS A 253 -8.20 -16.92 -19.29
C LYS A 253 -8.92 -18.25 -19.48
N ASP A 254 -8.51 -19.30 -18.78
CA ASP A 254 -9.15 -20.60 -18.85
C ASP A 254 -10.56 -20.59 -18.26
N TYR A 255 -10.78 -19.89 -17.14
CA TYR A 255 -12.11 -19.71 -16.56
C TYR A 255 -13.07 -18.99 -17.52
N ILE A 256 -12.63 -17.88 -18.13
CA ILE A 256 -13.42 -17.13 -19.12
C ILE A 256 -13.74 -18.01 -20.33
N ARG A 257 -12.77 -18.78 -20.83
CA ARG A 257 -12.95 -19.71 -21.96
C ARG A 257 -13.99 -20.79 -21.62
N GLN A 258 -13.90 -21.41 -20.43
CA GLN A 258 -14.83 -22.43 -19.96
C GLN A 258 -16.24 -21.85 -19.78
N TYR A 259 -16.36 -20.66 -19.19
CA TYR A 259 -17.62 -19.96 -19.04
C TYR A 259 -18.31 -19.71 -20.39
N HIS A 260 -17.61 -19.11 -21.36
CA HIS A 260 -18.17 -18.87 -22.69
C HIS A 260 -18.53 -20.17 -23.44
N ALA A 261 -17.73 -21.23 -23.30
CA ALA A 261 -18.03 -22.53 -23.87
C ALA A 261 -19.31 -23.14 -23.24
N GLN A 262 -19.48 -23.01 -21.92
CA GLN A 262 -20.67 -23.46 -21.21
C GLN A 262 -21.90 -22.65 -21.63
N GLN A 263 -21.80 -21.32 -21.74
CA GLN A 263 -22.90 -20.46 -22.20
C GLN A 263 -23.35 -20.82 -23.62
N LYS A 264 -22.42 -20.98 -24.58
CA LYS A 264 -22.75 -21.43 -25.95
C LYS A 264 -23.43 -22.80 -25.96
N LYS A 265 -23.03 -23.71 -25.05
CA LYS A 265 -23.65 -25.04 -24.92
C LYS A 265 -25.06 -24.95 -24.32
N ILE A 266 -25.26 -24.09 -23.32
CA ILE A 266 -26.57 -23.80 -22.73
C ILE A 266 -27.49 -23.23 -23.80
N GLU A 267 -27.07 -22.18 -24.51
CA GLU A 267 -27.84 -21.52 -25.56
C GLU A 267 -28.28 -22.49 -26.66
N LYS A 268 -27.36 -23.28 -27.21
CA LYS A 268 -27.68 -24.33 -28.21
C LYS A 268 -28.68 -25.36 -27.69
N THR A 269 -28.55 -25.73 -26.41
CA THR A 269 -29.43 -26.73 -25.80
C THR A 269 -30.82 -26.14 -25.55
N GLU A 270 -30.90 -24.90 -25.09
CA GLU A 270 -32.15 -24.16 -24.90
C GLU A 270 -32.88 -23.93 -26.24
N GLU A 271 -32.15 -23.58 -27.30
CA GLU A 271 -32.72 -23.44 -28.65
C GLU A 271 -33.27 -24.78 -29.18
N TYR A 272 -32.54 -25.88 -28.96
CA TYR A 272 -33.02 -27.22 -29.29
C TYR A 272 -34.28 -27.58 -28.51
N ILE A 273 -34.33 -27.29 -27.21
CA ILE A 273 -35.50 -27.51 -26.36
C ILE A 273 -36.67 -26.69 -26.91
N ARG A 274 -36.48 -25.39 -27.17
CA ARG A 274 -37.53 -24.49 -27.66
C ARG A 274 -38.13 -24.97 -28.98
N ARG A 275 -37.30 -25.47 -29.91
CA ARG A 275 -37.76 -26.01 -31.21
C ARG A 275 -38.45 -27.37 -31.13
N ASN A 276 -38.09 -28.23 -30.18
CA ASN A 276 -38.49 -29.65 -30.17
C ASN A 276 -39.42 -30.05 -29.01
N ILE A 277 -39.83 -29.10 -28.14
CA ILE A 277 -40.66 -29.42 -26.97
C ILE A 277 -42.10 -29.80 -27.34
N ALA A 278 -42.61 -29.24 -28.45
CA ALA A 278 -43.91 -29.55 -29.05
C ALA A 278 -43.70 -30.34 -30.36
N GLY A 279 -43.50 -31.66 -30.27
CA GLY A 279 -43.30 -32.51 -31.44
C GLY A 279 -42.82 -33.94 -31.12
N VAL A 280 -42.51 -34.72 -32.15
CA VAL A 280 -42.08 -36.14 -32.05
C VAL A 280 -40.83 -36.32 -31.16
N ASN A 281 -39.95 -35.31 -31.11
CA ASN A 281 -38.73 -35.31 -30.31
C ASN A 281 -38.92 -34.80 -28.85
N SER A 282 -40.16 -34.67 -28.37
CA SER A 282 -40.47 -34.08 -27.06
C SER A 282 -39.80 -34.83 -25.89
N LYS A 283 -39.73 -36.17 -25.92
CA LYS A 283 -39.01 -36.96 -24.90
C LYS A 283 -37.52 -36.61 -24.82
N ILE A 284 -36.87 -36.38 -25.95
CA ILE A 284 -35.44 -36.00 -26.03
C ILE A 284 -35.24 -34.56 -25.52
N ALA A 285 -36.16 -33.65 -25.88
CA ALA A 285 -36.16 -32.28 -25.39
C ALA A 285 -36.36 -32.21 -23.86
N GLN A 286 -37.27 -33.02 -23.30
CA GLN A 286 -37.47 -33.12 -21.85
C GLN A 286 -36.25 -33.69 -21.12
N GLY A 287 -35.56 -34.68 -21.70
CA GLY A 287 -34.31 -35.23 -21.16
C GLY A 287 -33.21 -34.18 -21.07
N ARG A 288 -32.99 -33.42 -22.16
CA ARG A 288 -32.03 -32.30 -22.19
C ARG A 288 -32.42 -31.19 -21.22
N ARG A 289 -33.71 -30.92 -21.02
CA ARG A 289 -34.19 -29.94 -20.01
C ARG A 289 -33.80 -30.36 -18.59
N LYS A 290 -34.00 -31.64 -18.22
CA LYS A 290 -33.58 -32.17 -16.92
C LYS A 290 -32.05 -32.14 -16.75
N GLN A 291 -31.30 -32.41 -17.81
CA GLN A 291 -29.84 -32.33 -17.79
C GLN A 291 -29.35 -30.89 -17.57
N LEU A 292 -29.98 -29.91 -18.23
CA LEU A 292 -29.65 -28.50 -18.11
C LEU A 292 -30.02 -27.93 -16.72
N GLN A 293 -31.09 -28.44 -16.11
CA GLN A 293 -31.46 -28.11 -14.72
C GLN A 293 -30.50 -28.67 -13.66
N ARG A 294 -29.82 -29.78 -13.95
CA ARG A 294 -28.85 -30.42 -13.05
C ARG A 294 -27.40 -29.98 -13.29
N MET A 295 -27.14 -29.23 -14.36
CA MET A 295 -25.81 -28.76 -14.69
C MET A 295 -25.41 -27.65 -13.71
N GLU A 296 -24.28 -27.83 -13.01
CA GLU A 296 -23.64 -26.74 -12.28
C GLU A 296 -23.18 -25.66 -13.24
N ARG A 297 -23.73 -24.45 -13.05
CA ARG A 297 -23.39 -23.29 -13.87
C ARG A 297 -22.18 -22.60 -13.28
N ILE A 298 -21.16 -22.41 -14.12
CA ILE A 298 -20.02 -21.56 -13.79
C ILE A 298 -20.56 -20.15 -13.57
N ALA A 299 -20.23 -19.55 -12.43
CA ALA A 299 -20.63 -18.18 -12.13
C ALA A 299 -20.12 -17.24 -13.25
N PRO A 300 -20.87 -16.18 -13.59
CA PRO A 300 -20.34 -15.17 -14.50
C PRO A 300 -19.02 -14.63 -13.92
N PRO A 301 -17.95 -14.51 -14.74
CA PRO A 301 -16.74 -13.89 -14.26
C PRO A 301 -17.10 -12.51 -13.72
N SER A 302 -16.61 -12.21 -12.51
CA SER A 302 -16.73 -10.88 -11.93
C SER A 302 -15.92 -9.93 -12.80
N PHE A 303 -16.58 -9.33 -13.78
CA PHE A 303 -16.01 -8.22 -14.51
C PHE A 303 -16.03 -7.03 -13.56
N THR A 304 -14.88 -6.68 -13.00
CA THR A 304 -14.61 -5.26 -12.79
C THR A 304 -14.78 -4.61 -14.15
N HIS A 305 -15.77 -3.72 -14.28
CA HIS A 305 -15.84 -2.87 -15.47
C HIS A 305 -14.48 -2.22 -15.60
N LYS A 306 -13.76 -2.45 -16.72
CA LYS A 306 -12.48 -1.78 -16.93
C LYS A 306 -12.71 -0.28 -16.79
N PRO A 307 -12.08 0.39 -15.81
CA PRO A 307 -12.27 1.82 -15.64
C PRO A 307 -11.83 2.52 -16.91
N SER A 308 -12.68 3.38 -17.44
CA SER A 308 -12.41 4.17 -18.63
C SER A 308 -12.28 5.62 -18.20
N ILE A 309 -11.04 6.04 -17.95
CA ILE A 309 -10.72 7.39 -17.48
C ILE A 309 -10.47 8.28 -18.70
N HIS A 310 -11.17 9.41 -18.77
CA HIS A 310 -10.98 10.42 -19.79
C HIS A 310 -11.13 11.80 -19.18
N PHE A 311 -10.08 12.63 -19.31
CA PHE A 311 -10.08 14.01 -18.84
C PHE A 311 -10.79 14.91 -19.85
N ARG A 312 -11.55 15.89 -19.35
CA ARG A 312 -12.14 16.94 -20.18
C ARG A 312 -11.09 18.02 -20.43
N GLU A 313 -10.49 17.99 -21.61
CA GLU A 313 -9.36 18.87 -21.93
C GLU A 313 -9.82 20.21 -22.48
N LEU A 314 -9.19 21.28 -22.02
CA LEU A 314 -9.27 22.60 -22.64
C LEU A 314 -8.05 22.81 -23.55
N PRO A 315 -8.17 23.58 -24.64
CA PRO A 315 -7.03 23.89 -25.49
C PRO A 315 -5.96 24.67 -24.71
N ILE A 316 -4.70 24.43 -25.06
CA ILE A 316 -3.55 25.16 -24.56
C ILE A 316 -2.76 25.69 -25.76
N SER A 317 -2.49 27.00 -25.78
CA SER A 317 -1.77 27.67 -26.88
C SER A 317 -0.59 28.52 -26.39
N VAL A 318 -0.25 28.41 -25.11
CA VAL A 318 0.86 29.14 -24.48
C VAL A 318 2.11 28.28 -24.42
N GLN A 319 3.27 28.90 -24.64
CA GLN A 319 4.55 28.21 -24.64
C GLN A 319 5.02 27.88 -23.22
N THR A 320 4.98 28.86 -22.31
CA THR A 320 5.26 28.68 -20.88
C THR A 320 3.97 28.77 -20.08
N VAL A 321 3.71 27.77 -19.24
CA VAL A 321 2.46 27.62 -18.51
C VAL A 321 2.60 28.02 -17.05
N LEU A 322 3.69 27.59 -16.43
CA LEU A 322 4.04 27.90 -15.05
C LEU A 322 5.52 28.30 -15.02
N GLU A 323 5.80 29.42 -14.37
CA GLU A 323 7.16 29.83 -13.98
C GLU A 323 7.23 29.93 -12.46
N VAL A 324 8.26 29.33 -11.88
CA VAL A 324 8.53 29.34 -10.43
C VAL A 324 9.94 29.89 -10.23
N ASN A 325 10.05 31.01 -9.52
CA ASN A 325 11.29 31.75 -9.33
C ASN A 325 11.58 31.94 -7.84
N ASN A 326 12.70 31.36 -7.38
CA ASN A 326 13.19 31.42 -6.01
C ASN A 326 12.12 31.13 -4.94
N LEU A 327 11.19 30.23 -5.24
CA LEU A 327 10.05 29.95 -4.38
C LEU A 327 10.50 29.21 -3.13
N GLU A 328 10.14 29.74 -1.97
CA GLU A 328 10.29 29.09 -0.66
C GLU A 328 8.90 28.69 -0.14
N VAL A 329 8.77 27.41 0.19
CA VAL A 329 7.51 26.83 0.68
C VAL A 329 7.69 26.27 2.08
N GLY A 330 6.63 26.37 2.88
CA GLY A 330 6.63 25.89 4.25
C GLY A 330 5.45 26.47 5.04
N TYR A 331 5.51 26.33 6.36
CA TYR A 331 4.49 26.84 7.27
C TYR A 331 5.09 27.98 8.11
N ASP A 332 5.82 27.63 9.18
CA ASP A 332 6.56 28.60 10.01
C ASP A 332 8.00 28.80 9.53
N PHE A 333 8.59 27.79 8.91
CA PHE A 333 9.94 27.78 8.36
C PHE A 333 9.94 27.12 6.98
N ALA A 334 10.94 27.48 6.17
CA ALA A 334 11.14 26.90 4.84
C ALA A 334 11.47 25.41 4.96
N LEU A 335 10.69 24.57 4.27
CA LEU A 335 10.92 23.12 4.23
C LEU A 335 11.94 22.72 3.16
N LEU A 336 12.08 23.56 2.14
CA LEU A 336 12.83 23.27 0.93
C LEU A 336 13.79 24.43 0.60
N PRO A 337 14.90 24.15 -0.10
CA PRO A 337 15.71 25.20 -0.69
C PRO A 337 14.91 25.99 -1.75
N LYS A 338 15.40 27.19 -2.10
CA LYS A 338 14.76 28.04 -3.13
C LYS A 338 14.59 27.29 -4.45
N LEU A 339 13.34 27.10 -4.86
CA LEU A 339 12.99 26.33 -6.04
C LEU A 339 12.92 27.23 -7.28
N ASN A 340 13.51 26.76 -8.38
CA ASN A 340 13.49 27.42 -9.68
C ASN A 340 13.17 26.39 -10.77
N PHE A 341 12.01 26.48 -11.39
CA PHE A 341 11.63 25.62 -12.52
C PHE A 341 10.50 26.23 -13.35
N SER A 342 10.33 25.74 -14.57
CA SER A 342 9.24 26.14 -15.47
C SER A 342 8.58 24.92 -16.09
N VAL A 343 7.28 25.02 -16.35
CA VAL A 343 6.51 24.01 -17.09
C VAL A 343 6.00 24.62 -18.39
N MET A 344 6.31 23.96 -19.50
CA MET A 344 5.92 24.33 -20.85
C MET A 344 4.53 23.78 -21.21
N GLY A 345 3.93 24.33 -22.26
CA GLY A 345 2.65 23.85 -22.81
C GLY A 345 2.73 22.40 -23.27
N GLY A 346 1.88 21.53 -22.71
CA GLY A 346 1.86 20.10 -23.00
C GLY A 346 2.92 19.26 -22.25
N GLN A 347 3.83 19.89 -21.51
CA GLN A 347 4.87 19.19 -20.76
C GLN A 347 4.30 18.42 -19.56
N LYS A 348 4.81 17.22 -19.35
CA LYS A 348 4.53 16.33 -18.24
C LYS A 348 5.74 16.28 -17.32
N LEU A 349 5.69 17.10 -16.27
CA LEU A 349 6.72 17.20 -15.25
C LEU A 349 6.37 16.28 -14.07
N VAL A 350 7.31 15.44 -13.65
CA VAL A 350 7.19 14.63 -12.44
C VAL A 350 8.07 15.24 -11.35
N ILE A 351 7.53 15.39 -10.14
CA ILE A 351 8.27 15.85 -8.96
C ILE A 351 8.57 14.65 -8.07
N THR A 352 9.85 14.43 -7.78
CA THR A 352 10.35 13.34 -6.93
C THR A 352 11.09 13.87 -5.71
N GLY A 353 11.08 13.10 -4.63
CA GLY A 353 11.80 13.36 -3.38
C GLY A 353 11.29 12.47 -2.25
N PHE A 354 11.98 12.44 -1.12
CA PHE A 354 11.63 11.63 0.04
C PHE A 354 10.27 11.99 0.65
N ASN A 355 9.68 11.06 1.38
CA ASN A 355 8.45 11.29 2.11
C ASN A 355 8.65 12.36 3.18
N GLY A 356 7.73 13.33 3.24
CA GLY A 356 7.82 14.43 4.22
C GLY A 356 8.75 15.59 3.83
N VAL A 357 9.40 15.57 2.67
CA VAL A 357 10.29 16.66 2.22
C VAL A 357 9.55 17.97 1.86
N GLY A 358 8.22 17.92 1.71
CA GLY A 358 7.39 19.09 1.39
C GLY A 358 6.77 19.10 -0.02
N LYS A 359 6.71 17.96 -0.73
CA LYS A 359 6.09 17.86 -2.07
C LYS A 359 4.64 18.34 -2.10
N SER A 360 3.80 17.82 -1.20
CA SER A 360 2.41 18.26 -1.07
C SER A 360 2.30 19.73 -0.67
N THR A 361 3.22 20.22 0.18
CA THR A 361 3.29 21.64 0.56
C THR A 361 3.61 22.53 -0.65
N LEU A 362 4.53 22.10 -1.52
CA LEU A 362 4.82 22.78 -2.79
C LEU A 362 3.57 22.85 -3.67
N LEU A 363 2.88 21.72 -3.88
CA LEU A 363 1.68 21.69 -4.72
C LEU A 363 0.56 22.59 -4.14
N LYS A 364 0.31 22.52 -2.83
CA LYS A 364 -0.67 23.38 -2.15
C LYS A 364 -0.30 24.85 -2.25
N THR A 365 0.99 25.18 -2.23
CA THR A 365 1.46 26.57 -2.42
C THR A 365 1.18 27.05 -3.84
N ILE A 366 1.51 26.23 -4.84
CA ILE A 366 1.29 26.53 -6.26
C ILE A 366 -0.20 26.66 -6.58
N VAL A 367 -1.06 25.84 -5.98
CA VAL A 367 -2.53 25.94 -6.16
C VAL A 367 -3.12 27.15 -5.41
N GLY A 368 -2.38 27.75 -4.47
CA GLY A 368 -2.80 28.92 -3.68
C GLY A 368 -3.50 28.58 -2.36
N ASN A 369 -3.48 27.31 -1.93
CA ASN A 369 -4.04 26.87 -0.65
C ASN A 369 -3.15 27.25 0.55
N ILE A 370 -1.84 27.39 0.32
CA ILE A 370 -0.84 27.81 1.31
C ILE A 370 -0.09 29.02 0.74
N ALA A 371 0.17 30.03 1.57
CA ALA A 371 0.98 31.17 1.16
C ALA A 371 2.46 30.78 1.05
N SER A 372 3.15 31.26 0.02
CA SER A 372 4.60 31.14 -0.08
C SER A 372 5.29 31.94 1.04
N ILE A 373 6.40 31.42 1.56
CA ILE A 373 7.22 32.14 2.54
C ILE A 373 7.96 33.29 1.84
N SER A 374 8.55 33.00 0.67
CA SER A 374 9.18 33.99 -0.20
C SER A 374 9.25 33.48 -1.65
N GLY A 375 9.70 34.34 -2.57
CA GLY A 375 9.72 34.05 -4.01
C GLY A 375 8.36 34.23 -4.68
N GLU A 376 8.27 33.84 -5.95
CA GLU A 376 7.09 34.05 -6.76
C GLU A 376 6.85 32.89 -7.74
N PHE A 377 5.58 32.67 -8.08
CA PHE A 377 5.20 31.78 -9.16
C PHE A 377 4.06 32.41 -9.97
N HIS A 378 4.05 32.16 -11.27
CA HIS A 378 3.09 32.75 -12.19
C HIS A 378 2.53 31.70 -13.14
N PHE A 379 1.21 31.59 -13.18
CA PHE A 379 0.50 30.86 -14.21
C PHE A 379 0.10 31.79 -15.35
N SER A 380 0.15 31.30 -16.57
CA SER A 380 -0.46 31.98 -17.72
C SER A 380 -1.97 32.16 -17.52
N GLU A 381 -2.54 33.30 -17.94
CA GLU A 381 -3.95 33.67 -17.67
C GLU A 381 -4.99 32.67 -18.21
N GLN A 382 -4.63 31.90 -19.25
CA GLN A 382 -5.53 30.94 -19.92
C GLN A 382 -5.60 29.58 -19.20
N ILE A 383 -4.89 29.44 -18.08
CA ILE A 383 -4.73 28.16 -17.39
C ILE A 383 -5.88 27.91 -16.44
N LYS A 384 -6.47 26.73 -16.59
CA LYS A 384 -7.45 26.16 -15.66
C LYS A 384 -6.85 24.90 -15.04
N ILE A 385 -6.59 25.01 -13.75
CA ILE A 385 -5.96 23.96 -12.94
C ILE A 385 -7.01 22.94 -12.53
N GLY A 386 -6.73 21.67 -12.78
CA GLY A 386 -7.36 20.53 -12.12
C GLY A 386 -6.41 19.99 -11.07
N TYR A 387 -6.77 20.10 -9.79
CA TYR A 387 -5.95 19.63 -8.68
C TYR A 387 -6.51 18.35 -8.06
N TYR A 388 -5.68 17.31 -7.97
CA TYR A 388 -5.93 16.10 -7.20
C TYR A 388 -5.09 16.13 -5.93
N GLU A 389 -5.75 16.34 -4.80
CA GLU A 389 -5.11 16.38 -3.49
C GLU A 389 -5.06 14.97 -2.86
N GLN A 390 -3.91 14.63 -2.27
CA GLN A 390 -3.72 13.37 -1.55
C GLN A 390 -4.60 13.28 -0.30
N ASP A 391 -4.76 14.37 0.44
CA ASP A 391 -5.53 14.41 1.68
C ASP A 391 -7.01 14.09 1.42
N LEU A 392 -7.60 13.21 2.21
CA LEU A 392 -9.03 12.87 2.14
C LEU A 392 -9.90 13.79 3.00
N ASN A 393 -9.52 15.06 3.08
CA ASN A 393 -10.32 16.04 3.81
C ASN A 393 -11.56 16.40 2.99
N TRP A 394 -12.74 16.18 3.57
CA TRP A 394 -14.03 16.53 3.02
C TRP A 394 -14.63 17.65 3.86
N SER A 395 -15.17 18.69 3.21
CA SER A 395 -15.86 19.79 3.91
C SER A 395 -17.10 19.33 4.67
N ASN A 396 -17.76 18.27 4.18
CA ASN A 396 -18.84 17.59 4.87
C ASN A 396 -18.75 16.08 4.60
N ASP A 397 -18.35 15.32 5.62
CA ASP A 397 -18.11 13.88 5.55
C ASP A 397 -19.38 13.02 5.70
N SER A 398 -20.52 13.65 5.99
CA SER A 398 -21.84 13.01 6.04
C SER A 398 -22.53 12.93 4.67
N LEU A 399 -21.98 13.59 3.64
CA LEU A 399 -22.56 13.55 2.29
C LEU A 399 -22.23 12.24 1.56
N THR A 400 -23.12 11.85 0.65
CA THR A 400 -22.88 10.70 -0.24
C THR A 400 -22.10 11.12 -1.48
N PRO A 401 -21.32 10.22 -2.12
CA PRO A 401 -20.63 10.53 -3.38
C PRO A 401 -21.56 11.11 -4.46
N LEU A 402 -22.79 10.60 -4.55
CA LEU A 402 -23.79 11.14 -5.48
C LEU A 402 -24.09 12.61 -5.19
N HIS A 403 -24.25 12.96 -3.91
CA HIS A 403 -24.58 14.33 -3.49
C HIS A 403 -23.41 15.28 -3.75
N ILE A 404 -22.20 14.87 -3.39
CA ILE A 404 -20.98 15.67 -3.55
C ILE A 404 -20.79 16.05 -5.03
N ILE A 405 -20.84 15.06 -5.93
CA ILE A 405 -20.70 15.32 -7.37
C ILE A 405 -21.90 16.13 -7.91
N SER A 406 -23.10 15.92 -7.37
CA SER A 406 -24.28 16.69 -7.76
C SER A 406 -24.20 18.17 -7.37
N GLU A 407 -23.61 18.50 -6.21
CA GLU A 407 -23.39 19.88 -5.78
C GLU A 407 -22.32 20.56 -6.62
N GLN A 408 -21.23 19.85 -6.93
CA GLN A 408 -20.16 20.36 -7.79
C GLN A 408 -20.60 20.54 -9.25
N PHE A 409 -21.49 19.67 -9.73
CA PHE A 409 -21.97 19.68 -11.12
C PHE A 409 -23.51 19.62 -11.21
N PRO A 410 -24.23 20.71 -10.86
CA PRO A 410 -25.71 20.72 -10.81
C PRO A 410 -26.42 20.45 -12.15
N LYS A 411 -25.69 20.54 -13.27
CA LYS A 411 -26.21 20.28 -14.62
C LYS A 411 -26.31 18.78 -14.95
N LEU A 412 -25.59 17.92 -14.23
CA LEU A 412 -25.60 16.48 -14.47
C LEU A 412 -26.79 15.83 -13.76
N ASN A 413 -27.46 14.91 -14.44
CA ASN A 413 -28.51 14.13 -13.81
C ASN A 413 -27.91 12.98 -12.97
N ARG A 414 -28.71 12.43 -12.04
CA ARG A 414 -28.27 11.32 -11.16
C ARG A 414 -27.76 10.10 -11.91
N LYS A 415 -28.29 9.81 -13.11
CA LYS A 415 -27.88 8.65 -13.92
C LYS A 415 -26.49 8.87 -14.53
N GLU A 416 -26.20 10.07 -15.00
CA GLU A 416 -24.89 10.49 -15.51
C GLU A 416 -23.85 10.49 -14.39
N ILE A 417 -24.18 11.02 -13.21
CA ILE A 417 -23.27 11.01 -12.05
C ILE A 417 -22.92 9.56 -11.66
N ARG A 418 -23.90 8.67 -11.56
CA ARG A 418 -23.66 7.23 -11.31
C ARG A 418 -22.77 6.60 -12.37
N HIS A 419 -22.98 6.95 -13.63
CA HIS A 419 -22.17 6.44 -14.73
C HIS A 419 -20.70 6.88 -14.60
N HIS A 420 -20.45 8.14 -14.26
CA HIS A 420 -19.10 8.68 -14.05
C HIS A 420 -18.41 8.07 -12.81
N LEU A 421 -19.14 7.93 -11.70
CA LEU A 421 -18.64 7.26 -10.49
C LEU A 421 -18.29 5.78 -10.77
N ALA A 422 -19.14 5.07 -11.52
CA ALA A 422 -18.87 3.70 -11.95
C ALA A 422 -17.65 3.61 -12.87
N ALA A 423 -17.46 4.58 -13.77
CA ALA A 423 -16.29 4.64 -14.64
C ALA A 423 -14.97 4.83 -13.85
N CYS A 424 -15.03 5.45 -12.68
CA CYS A 424 -13.92 5.57 -11.72
C CYS A 424 -13.79 4.35 -10.79
N GLY A 425 -14.62 3.32 -10.97
CA GLY A 425 -14.58 2.10 -10.15
C GLY A 425 -15.30 2.21 -8.80
N VAL A 426 -16.18 3.20 -8.60
CA VAL A 426 -17.04 3.30 -7.42
C VAL A 426 -18.26 2.38 -7.61
N LYS A 427 -18.49 1.46 -6.68
CA LYS A 427 -19.62 0.52 -6.72
C LYS A 427 -20.93 1.25 -6.42
N ASP A 428 -22.03 0.81 -7.02
CA ASP A 428 -23.36 1.43 -6.83
C ASP A 428 -23.82 1.43 -5.36
N THR A 429 -23.43 0.40 -4.59
CA THR A 429 -23.64 0.34 -3.13
C THR A 429 -22.98 1.51 -2.40
N HIS A 430 -21.78 1.90 -2.81
CA HIS A 430 -20.98 2.95 -2.17
C HIS A 430 -21.42 4.35 -2.60
N VAL A 431 -22.03 4.48 -3.79
CA VAL A 431 -22.55 5.76 -4.28
C VAL A 431 -23.62 6.37 -3.35
N SER A 432 -24.33 5.51 -2.62
CA SER A 432 -25.43 5.90 -1.72
C SER A 432 -25.03 5.90 -0.23
N GLN A 433 -23.78 5.53 0.10
CA GLN A 433 -23.25 5.56 1.45
C GLN A 433 -22.59 6.92 1.75
N GLU A 434 -22.52 7.28 3.03
CA GLU A 434 -21.85 8.50 3.47
C GLU A 434 -20.33 8.36 3.30
N ILE A 435 -19.66 9.44 2.91
CA ILE A 435 -18.24 9.37 2.53
C ILE A 435 -17.33 8.95 3.68
N ARG A 436 -17.66 9.31 4.94
CA ARG A 436 -16.94 8.86 6.14
C ARG A 436 -16.92 7.34 6.35
N THR A 437 -17.88 6.62 5.78
CA THR A 437 -17.97 5.15 5.89
C THR A 437 -17.18 4.42 4.80
N LEU A 438 -16.77 5.15 3.75
CA LEU A 438 -16.02 4.60 2.64
C LEU A 438 -14.54 4.47 3.00
N SER A 439 -13.90 3.43 2.48
CA SER A 439 -12.45 3.27 2.59
C SER A 439 -11.71 4.43 1.89
N GLY A 440 -10.47 4.70 2.29
CA GLY A 440 -9.69 5.80 1.69
C GLY A 440 -9.53 5.70 0.16
N GLY A 441 -9.45 4.48 -0.38
CA GLY A 441 -9.43 4.25 -1.83
C GLY A 441 -10.75 4.50 -2.53
N GLU A 442 -11.88 4.26 -1.86
CA GLU A 442 -13.19 4.61 -2.42
C GLU A 442 -13.39 6.12 -2.40
N GLN A 443 -12.99 6.81 -1.34
CA GLN A 443 -13.01 8.27 -1.27
C GLN A 443 -12.12 8.90 -2.35
N SER A 444 -10.92 8.35 -2.56
CA SER A 444 -9.99 8.76 -3.63
C SER A 444 -10.63 8.66 -5.02
N LYS A 445 -11.36 7.57 -5.30
CA LYS A 445 -12.08 7.37 -6.57
C LYS A 445 -13.19 8.42 -6.76
N VAL A 446 -13.83 8.89 -5.69
CA VAL A 446 -14.81 9.99 -5.76
C VAL A 446 -14.14 11.32 -6.10
N LYS A 447 -12.99 11.64 -5.49
CA LYS A 447 -12.21 12.84 -5.86
C LYS A 447 -11.76 12.80 -7.32
N LEU A 448 -11.27 11.64 -7.77
CA LEU A 448 -10.90 11.43 -9.17
C LEU A 448 -12.08 11.68 -10.12
N CYS A 449 -13.28 11.22 -9.75
CA CYS A 449 -14.50 11.50 -10.53
C CYS A 449 -14.77 13.00 -10.65
N GLY A 450 -14.63 13.76 -9.55
CA GLY A 450 -14.78 15.22 -9.57
C GLY A 450 -13.77 15.91 -10.49
N LEU A 451 -12.52 15.45 -10.45
CA LEU A 451 -11.45 15.95 -11.32
C LEU A 451 -11.75 15.68 -12.81
N LEU A 452 -12.19 14.47 -13.16
CA LEU A 452 -12.49 14.10 -14.55
C LEU A 452 -13.65 14.90 -15.16
N LEU A 453 -14.59 15.34 -14.31
CA LEU A 453 -15.72 16.16 -14.72
C LEU A 453 -15.36 17.65 -14.88
N SER A 454 -14.29 18.10 -14.24
CA SER A 454 -13.75 19.47 -14.30
C SER A 454 -12.91 19.69 -15.55
N PRO A 455 -13.34 20.56 -16.48
CA PRO A 455 -12.53 20.89 -17.65
C PRO A 455 -11.26 21.65 -17.27
N CYS A 456 -10.10 21.14 -17.66
CA CYS A 456 -8.79 21.71 -17.32
C CYS A 456 -7.80 21.58 -18.48
N ASN A 457 -6.76 22.42 -18.47
CA ASN A 457 -5.60 22.34 -19.37
C ASN A 457 -4.27 22.22 -18.62
N PHE A 458 -4.31 22.23 -17.28
CA PHE A 458 -3.18 21.98 -16.41
C PHE A 458 -3.61 21.05 -15.27
N LEU A 459 -2.99 19.87 -15.17
CA LEU A 459 -3.26 18.92 -14.09
C LEU A 459 -2.16 18.97 -13.04
N ILE A 460 -2.54 19.06 -11.78
CA ILE A 460 -1.64 18.90 -10.64
C ILE A 460 -2.12 17.68 -9.85
N LEU A 461 -1.29 16.65 -9.74
CA LEU A 461 -1.66 15.38 -9.13
C LEU A 461 -0.71 15.05 -7.98
N ASP A 462 -1.24 15.02 -6.76
CA ASP A 462 -0.49 14.63 -5.56
C ASP A 462 -0.73 13.15 -5.22
N GLU A 463 0.28 12.31 -5.47
CA GLU A 463 0.28 10.85 -5.23
C GLU A 463 -1.03 10.14 -5.65
N PRO A 464 -1.48 10.28 -6.92
CA PRO A 464 -2.78 9.76 -7.35
C PRO A 464 -2.85 8.23 -7.36
N THR A 465 -1.74 7.52 -7.18
CA THR A 465 -1.66 6.06 -7.22
C THR A 465 -1.89 5.38 -5.87
N ASN A 466 -1.68 6.07 -4.74
CA ASN A 466 -1.60 5.46 -3.39
C ASN A 466 -2.81 4.63 -2.96
N HIS A 467 -3.98 4.89 -3.53
CA HIS A 467 -5.21 4.18 -3.16
C HIS A 467 -5.98 3.58 -4.34
N LEU A 468 -5.33 3.54 -5.52
CA LEU A 468 -5.89 2.92 -6.72
C LEU A 468 -5.45 1.45 -6.83
N ASP A 469 -6.37 0.60 -7.25
CA ASP A 469 -6.06 -0.77 -7.64
C ASP A 469 -5.28 -0.79 -8.98
N ALA A 470 -4.61 -1.91 -9.29
CA ALA A 470 -3.76 -2.03 -10.47
C ALA A 470 -4.51 -1.71 -11.78
N GLU A 471 -5.77 -2.12 -11.90
CA GLU A 471 -6.60 -1.85 -13.09
C GLU A 471 -6.93 -0.34 -13.22
N ALA A 472 -7.25 0.35 -12.12
CA ALA A 472 -7.46 1.80 -12.10
C ALA A 472 -6.18 2.60 -12.32
N LYS A 473 -5.03 2.15 -11.78
CA LYS A 473 -3.72 2.74 -12.04
C LYS A 473 -3.40 2.70 -13.53
N GLU A 474 -3.55 1.55 -14.19
CA GLU A 474 -3.29 1.40 -15.63
C GLU A 474 -4.24 2.29 -16.47
N ALA A 475 -5.50 2.40 -16.08
CA ALA A 475 -6.46 3.28 -16.75
C ALA A 475 -6.11 4.76 -16.59
N LEU A 476 -5.68 5.17 -15.39
CA LEU A 476 -5.25 6.54 -15.11
C LEU A 476 -3.99 6.88 -15.91
N GLN A 477 -2.99 5.99 -15.90
CA GLN A 477 -1.76 6.14 -16.67
C GLN A 477 -2.07 6.38 -18.15
N LYS A 478 -2.92 5.54 -18.76
CA LYS A 478 -3.35 5.71 -20.16
C LYS A 478 -4.08 7.03 -20.42
N ALA A 479 -4.85 7.52 -19.45
CA ALA A 479 -5.54 8.80 -19.56
C ALA A 479 -4.56 9.99 -19.48
N LEU A 480 -3.57 9.94 -18.59
CA LEU A 480 -2.51 10.96 -18.46
C LEU A 480 -1.59 10.98 -19.68
N ILE A 481 -1.29 9.82 -20.27
CA ILE A 481 -0.53 9.74 -21.53
C ILE A 481 -1.27 10.46 -22.66
N LYS A 482 -2.59 10.32 -22.73
CA LYS A 482 -3.41 10.95 -23.79
C LYS A 482 -3.73 12.42 -23.57
N PHE A 483 -3.63 12.90 -22.33
CA PHE A 483 -3.94 14.28 -21.97
C PHE A 483 -3.00 15.24 -22.70
N LYS A 484 -3.56 16.20 -23.44
CA LYS A 484 -2.79 17.17 -24.24
C LYS A 484 -2.36 18.42 -23.47
N GLY A 485 -2.95 18.66 -22.30
CA GLY A 485 -2.52 19.74 -21.41
C GLY A 485 -1.22 19.41 -20.70
N SER A 486 -0.73 20.34 -19.88
CA SER A 486 0.47 20.09 -19.07
C SER A 486 0.12 19.38 -17.76
N ILE A 487 1.07 18.65 -17.19
CA ILE A 487 0.90 17.86 -15.97
C ILE A 487 2.05 18.14 -15.01
N ILE A 488 1.74 18.37 -13.73
CA ILE A 488 2.65 18.17 -12.61
C ILE A 488 2.16 16.94 -11.85
N LEU A 489 2.99 15.91 -11.77
CA LEU A 489 2.71 14.68 -11.03
C LEU A 489 3.71 14.51 -9.89
N VAL A 490 3.24 14.38 -8.66
CA VAL A 490 4.02 13.84 -7.55
C VAL A 490 3.71 12.35 -7.45
N SER A 491 4.74 11.50 -7.56
CA SER A 491 4.59 10.06 -7.39
C SER A 491 5.89 9.40 -6.93
N HIS A 492 5.78 8.46 -5.98
CA HIS A 492 6.88 7.58 -5.56
C HIS A 492 7.09 6.36 -6.48
N GLU A 493 6.11 6.04 -7.33
CA GLU A 493 6.12 4.83 -8.17
C GLU A 493 6.79 5.10 -9.52
N ALA A 494 8.09 4.84 -9.63
CA ALA A 494 8.86 5.10 -10.85
C ALA A 494 8.29 4.37 -12.09
N SER A 495 7.83 3.12 -11.92
CA SER A 495 7.18 2.33 -12.98
C SER A 495 5.88 2.95 -13.50
N PHE A 496 5.24 3.85 -12.73
CA PHE A 496 4.02 4.52 -13.16
C PHE A 496 4.28 5.63 -14.17
N TYR A 497 5.37 6.39 -14.04
CA TYR A 497 5.61 7.62 -14.81
C TYR A 497 6.83 7.60 -15.74
N LEU A 498 7.82 6.73 -15.50
CA LEU A 498 9.09 6.76 -16.25
C LEU A 498 8.89 6.62 -17.76
N ASP A 499 7.90 5.86 -18.20
CA ASP A 499 7.66 5.57 -19.61
C ASP A 499 7.04 6.74 -20.40
N TRP A 500 6.54 7.78 -19.73
CA TRP A 500 5.79 8.87 -20.39
C TRP A 500 6.06 10.28 -19.86
N ALA A 501 6.80 10.42 -18.76
CA ALA A 501 7.20 11.72 -18.23
C ALA A 501 8.23 12.37 -19.17
N ASP A 502 8.06 13.66 -19.46
CA ASP A 502 9.02 14.42 -20.28
C ASP A 502 10.23 14.85 -19.46
N SER A 503 10.02 15.09 -18.17
CA SER A 503 11.05 15.59 -17.25
C SER A 503 10.73 15.24 -15.80
N ILE A 504 11.78 15.10 -15.01
CA ILE A 504 11.74 14.76 -13.59
C ILE A 504 12.48 15.86 -12.82
N PHE A 505 11.79 16.53 -11.91
CA PHE A 505 12.36 17.49 -10.99
C PHE A 505 12.58 16.83 -9.63
N ASN A 506 13.85 16.76 -9.20
CA ASN A 506 14.18 16.33 -7.85
C ASN A 506 14.15 17.55 -6.92
N ILE A 507 13.21 17.54 -5.97
CA ILE A 507 12.91 18.68 -5.11
C ILE A 507 14.00 18.96 -4.06
N GLU A 508 14.84 17.98 -3.73
CA GLU A 508 15.93 18.12 -2.76
C GLU A 508 17.14 18.80 -3.38
N THR A 509 17.48 18.38 -4.60
CA THR A 509 18.67 18.86 -5.32
C THR A 509 18.38 20.10 -6.16
N GLY A 510 17.10 20.38 -6.45
CA GLY A 510 16.69 21.42 -7.39
C GLY A 510 17.05 21.12 -8.85
N LEU A 511 17.46 19.89 -9.16
CA LEU A 511 17.87 19.48 -10.50
C LEU A 511 16.68 18.98 -11.32
N VAL A 512 16.58 19.47 -12.57
CA VAL A 512 15.67 18.95 -13.58
C VAL A 512 16.43 17.97 -14.47
N LYS A 513 15.94 16.73 -14.54
CA LYS A 513 16.41 15.70 -15.48
C LYS A 513 15.39 15.54 -16.60
N TRP A 514 15.81 15.66 -17.84
CA TRP A 514 14.98 15.37 -19.01
C TRP A 514 14.99 13.88 -19.31
N CYS A 515 13.82 13.31 -19.60
CA CYS A 515 13.70 11.92 -20.02
C CYS A 515 13.96 11.83 -21.52
N GLU A 516 14.89 10.95 -21.94
CA GLU A 516 15.11 10.68 -23.36
C GLU A 516 13.94 9.83 -23.87
N THR A 517 13.17 10.36 -24.82
CA THR A 517 12.19 9.56 -25.57
C THR A 517 12.94 8.61 -26.49
N TYR A 518 12.86 7.30 -26.22
CA TYR A 518 13.21 6.30 -27.22
C TYR A 518 12.13 6.35 -28.31
N ASP A 519 12.46 6.98 -29.45
CA ASP A 519 11.68 6.90 -30.69
C ASP A 519 11.66 5.48 -31.27
#